data_AF-A0A940VXA9-F1
#
_entry.id   AF-A0A940VXA9-F1
#
_cell.length_a   1.000
_cell.length_b   1.000
_cell.length_c   1.000
_cell.angle_alpha   90.00
_cell.angle_beta   90.00
_cell.angle_gamma   90.00
#
_symmetry.space_group_name_H-M   'P 1'
#
loop_
_entity.id
_entity.type
_entity.pdbx_description
1 polymer ?
#
loop_
_entity_poly.entity_id
_entity_poly.type
_entity_poly.pdbx_seq_one_letter_code
_entity_poly.pdbx_strand_id
1 'polypeptide(L)'
;EPKPFVLQTALNDFYVTYELNAHTDEPQQMVNTYSALHRNIQDTFNEAGVEIMSPHYTQLRDGNRTTIPGSYLPPDYVPGSLRVASVPDAARKPAEGRRGVGANSGEGGTPEPSGG
;
A
#
# COMPACT_ATOMS: atom_id res chain seq x y z
N GLU A 1 -22.30 25.21 20.96
CA GLU A 1 -21.45 24.56 19.95
C GLU A 1 -22.29 23.71 19.01
N PRO A 2 -22.07 23.76 17.68
CA PRO A 2 -22.76 22.91 16.73
C PRO A 2 -22.22 21.48 16.81
N LYS A 3 -23.11 20.47 16.72
CA LYS A 3 -22.69 19.07 16.70
C LYS A 3 -21.94 18.75 15.41
N PRO A 4 -20.87 17.93 15.47
CA PRO A 4 -20.19 17.50 14.25
C PRO A 4 -21.13 16.65 13.39
N PHE A 5 -20.96 16.72 12.07
CA PHE A 5 -21.77 15.99 11.11
C PHE A 5 -20.95 15.62 9.87
N VAL A 6 -21.45 14.63 9.12
CA VAL A 6 -20.87 14.17 7.86
C VAL A 6 -21.89 14.35 6.75
N LEU A 7 -21.48 14.93 5.64
CA LEU A 7 -22.29 15.04 4.42
C LEU A 7 -21.68 14.15 3.34
N GLN A 8 -22.51 13.37 2.65
CA GLN A 8 -22.12 12.78 1.38
C GLN A 8 -22.41 13.79 0.27
N THR A 9 -21.37 14.38 -0.31
CA THR A 9 -21.50 15.52 -1.22
C THR A 9 -21.55 15.11 -2.69
N ALA A 10 -20.99 13.95 -3.04
CA ALA A 10 -21.02 13.41 -4.40
C ALA A 10 -20.90 11.89 -4.43
N LEU A 11 -21.40 11.29 -5.51
CA LEU A 11 -21.15 9.91 -5.90
C LEU A 11 -20.43 9.96 -7.25
N ASN A 12 -19.10 9.82 -7.24
CA ASN A 12 -18.28 9.86 -8.45
C ASN A 12 -18.05 8.45 -8.99
N ASP A 13 -17.51 8.36 -10.20
CA ASP A 13 -17.32 7.10 -10.94
C ASP A 13 -16.52 6.04 -10.17
N PHE A 14 -15.58 6.44 -9.30
CA PHE A 14 -14.68 5.54 -8.59
C PHE A 14 -14.69 5.68 -7.06
N TYR A 15 -15.40 6.69 -6.52
CA TYR A 15 -15.41 6.95 -5.08
C TYR A 15 -16.60 7.84 -4.69
N VAL A 16 -17.00 7.72 -3.43
CA VAL A 16 -17.98 8.60 -2.79
C VAL A 16 -17.22 9.75 -2.13
N THR A 17 -17.71 10.99 -2.29
CA THR A 17 -17.13 12.15 -1.58
C THR A 17 -17.92 12.39 -0.29
N TYR A 18 -17.19 12.43 0.83
CA TYR A 18 -17.73 12.83 2.13
C TYR A 18 -17.04 14.10 2.63
N GLU A 19 -17.80 14.91 3.35
CA GLU A 19 -17.32 16.11 4.04
C GLU A 19 -17.64 15.98 5.53
N LEU A 20 -16.60 16.02 6.36
CA LEU A 20 -16.74 15.97 7.81
C LEU A 20 -16.59 17.39 8.38
N ASN A 21 -17.63 17.85 9.07
CA ASN A 21 -17.71 19.19 9.64
C ASN A 21 -17.69 19.11 11.16
N ALA A 22 -16.81 19.87 11.78
CA ALA A 22 -16.69 20.00 13.23
C ALA A 22 -16.24 21.43 13.59
N HIS A 23 -16.65 21.90 14.76
CA HIS A 23 -16.26 23.21 15.29
C HIS A 23 -15.24 23.04 16.41
N THR A 24 -14.29 23.98 16.49
CA THR A 24 -13.29 24.05 17.57
C THR A 24 -13.08 25.49 18.00
N ASP A 25 -12.94 25.71 19.30
CA ASP A 25 -12.56 27.00 19.87
C ASP A 25 -11.03 27.13 20.05
N GLU A 26 -10.28 26.08 19.68
CA GLU A 26 -8.82 26.01 19.80
C GLU A 26 -8.13 25.88 18.43
N PRO A 27 -8.14 26.93 17.59
CA PRO A 27 -7.57 26.87 16.24
C PRO A 27 -6.06 26.60 16.21
N GLN A 28 -5.36 26.87 17.30
CA GLN A 28 -3.92 26.60 17.43
C GLN A 28 -3.61 25.10 17.40
N GLN A 29 -4.58 24.25 17.75
CA GLN A 29 -4.45 22.78 17.75
C GLN A 29 -4.87 22.13 16.42
N MET A 30 -5.19 22.92 15.38
CA MET A 30 -5.75 22.41 14.13
C MET A 30 -4.89 21.34 13.48
N VAL A 31 -3.56 21.50 13.44
CA VAL A 31 -2.64 20.52 12.84
C VAL A 31 -2.72 19.17 13.57
N ASN A 32 -2.69 19.19 14.90
CA ASN A 32 -2.79 17.97 15.72
C ASN A 32 -4.17 17.33 15.59
N THR A 33 -5.22 18.14 15.56
CA THR A 33 -6.60 17.70 15.40
C THR A 33 -6.81 17.00 14.06
N TYR A 34 -6.33 17.59 12.95
CA TYR A 34 -6.38 16.95 11.64
C TYR A 34 -5.58 15.66 11.58
N SER A 35 -4.38 15.63 12.17
CA SER A 35 -3.56 14.41 12.22
C SER A 35 -4.28 13.29 12.96
N ALA A 36 -4.85 13.58 14.14
CA ALA A 36 -5.63 12.62 14.91
C ALA A 36 -6.89 12.17 14.15
N LEU A 37 -7.59 13.09 13.48
CA LEU A 37 -8.77 12.78 12.68
C LEU A 37 -8.43 11.83 11.53
N HIS A 38 -7.38 12.12 10.75
CA HIS A 38 -6.95 11.25 9.65
C HIS A 38 -6.54 9.86 10.13
N ARG A 39 -5.88 9.77 11.29
CA ARG A 39 -5.56 8.47 11.91
C ARG A 39 -6.84 7.72 12.29
N ASN A 40 -7.76 8.36 12.98
CA ASN A 40 -9.02 7.73 13.40
C ASN A 40 -9.87 7.26 12.21
N ILE A 41 -9.89 8.03 11.11
CA ILE A 41 -10.58 7.61 9.87
C ILE A 41 -9.96 6.33 9.32
N GLN A 42 -8.63 6.26 9.21
CA GLN A 42 -7.94 5.07 8.73
C GLN A 42 -8.20 3.86 9.64
N ASP A 43 -8.01 4.04 10.96
CA ASP A 43 -8.18 2.98 11.95
C ASP A 43 -9.63 2.44 11.92
N THR A 44 -10.63 3.34 11.89
CA THR A 44 -12.06 2.96 11.85
C THR A 44 -12.43 2.20 10.58
N PHE A 45 -11.93 2.64 9.42
CA PHE A 45 -12.20 1.94 8.15
C PHE A 45 -11.54 0.56 8.12
N ASN A 46 -10.30 0.46 8.60
CA ASN A 46 -9.59 -0.81 8.72
C ASN A 46 -10.32 -1.78 9.66
N GLU A 47 -10.78 -1.32 10.82
CA GLU A 47 -11.55 -2.12 11.78
C GLU A 47 -12.88 -2.59 11.19
N ALA A 48 -13.52 -1.77 10.36
CA ALA A 48 -14.74 -2.12 9.63
C ALA A 48 -14.48 -3.03 8.40
N GLY A 49 -13.22 -3.35 8.10
CA GLY A 49 -12.85 -4.13 6.91
C GLY A 49 -13.08 -3.40 5.59
N VAL A 50 -13.19 -2.06 5.62
CA VAL A 50 -13.37 -1.22 4.43
C VAL A 50 -12.01 -0.66 4.01
N GLU A 51 -11.52 -1.09 2.85
CA GLU A 51 -10.21 -0.66 2.35
C GLU A 51 -10.29 0.76 1.73
N ILE A 52 -9.57 1.73 2.31
CA ILE A 52 -9.39 3.06 1.71
C ILE A 52 -8.26 2.97 0.69
N MET A 53 -8.60 2.70 -0.56
CA MET A 53 -7.62 2.71 -1.65
C MET A 53 -7.39 4.13 -2.16
N SER A 54 -6.17 4.42 -2.61
CA SER A 54 -5.96 5.62 -3.42
C SER A 54 -6.70 5.45 -4.76
N PRO A 55 -7.28 6.52 -5.33
CA PRO A 55 -8.00 6.46 -6.62
C PRO A 55 -7.14 5.92 -7.78
N HIS A 56 -5.82 5.85 -7.61
CA HIS A 56 -4.84 5.37 -8.59
C HIS A 56 -4.31 3.97 -8.29
N TYR A 57 -5.03 3.19 -7.47
CA TYR A 57 -4.63 1.82 -7.23
C TYR A 57 -4.99 0.94 -8.45
N THR A 58 -3.98 0.68 -9.28
CA THR A 58 -4.06 -0.26 -10.39
C THR A 58 -3.53 -1.62 -9.94
N GLN A 59 -4.43 -2.55 -9.65
CA GLN A 59 -4.07 -3.96 -9.48
C GLN A 59 -3.94 -4.61 -10.87
N LEU A 60 -2.71 -4.81 -11.34
CA LEU A 60 -2.46 -5.64 -12.51
C LEU A 60 -2.86 -7.07 -12.19
N ARG A 61 -3.99 -7.53 -12.73
CA ARG A 61 -4.27 -8.97 -12.81
C ARG A 61 -3.46 -9.56 -13.95
N ASP A 62 -2.97 -10.79 -13.77
CA ASP A 62 -2.46 -11.58 -14.88
C ASP A 62 -3.62 -11.88 -15.84
N GLY A 63 -3.80 -11.02 -16.85
CA GLY A 63 -4.84 -11.14 -17.86
C GLY A 63 -4.62 -12.30 -18.83
N ASN A 64 -3.57 -13.11 -18.65
CA ASN A 64 -3.37 -14.30 -19.48
C ASN A 64 -4.46 -15.34 -19.22
N ARG A 65 -4.91 -15.53 -17.97
CA ARG A 65 -6.05 -16.42 -17.68
C ARG A 65 -7.36 -15.65 -17.81
N THR A 66 -8.27 -16.19 -18.61
CA THR A 66 -9.66 -15.71 -18.67
C THR A 66 -10.31 -15.71 -17.28
N THR A 67 -11.26 -14.79 -17.07
CA THR A 67 -12.08 -14.68 -15.85
C THR A 67 -13.15 -15.78 -15.76
N ILE A 68 -13.29 -16.59 -16.80
CA ILE A 68 -14.17 -17.75 -16.82
C ILE A 68 -13.63 -18.82 -15.85
N PRO A 69 -14.44 -19.32 -14.90
CA PRO A 69 -14.02 -20.39 -13.99
C PRO A 69 -13.53 -21.61 -14.77
N GLY A 70 -12.48 -22.26 -14.28
CA GLY A 70 -11.80 -23.35 -14.99
C GLY A 70 -12.70 -24.53 -15.41
N SER A 71 -13.85 -24.70 -14.74
CA SER A 71 -14.87 -25.69 -15.09
C SER A 71 -15.56 -25.45 -16.44
N TYR A 72 -15.50 -24.23 -16.97
CA TYR A 72 -16.12 -23.84 -18.24
C TYR A 72 -15.09 -23.67 -19.37
N LEU A 73 -13.82 -23.99 -19.11
CA LEU A 73 -12.77 -23.93 -20.12
C LEU A 73 -12.57 -25.29 -20.78
N PRO A 74 -12.34 -25.31 -22.11
CA PRO A 74 -11.85 -26.51 -22.77
C PRO A 74 -10.56 -27.03 -22.10
N PRO A 75 -10.35 -28.35 -22.03
CA PRO A 75 -9.15 -28.94 -21.41
C PRO A 75 -7.83 -28.46 -22.04
N ASP A 76 -7.89 -28.01 -23.29
CA ASP A 76 -6.79 -27.53 -24.12
C ASP A 76 -6.68 -26.00 -24.16
N TYR A 77 -7.35 -25.28 -23.26
CA TYR A 77 -7.26 -23.82 -23.18
C TYR A 77 -5.83 -23.36 -22.82
N VAL A 78 -5.22 -22.60 -23.72
CA VAL A 78 -3.92 -21.97 -23.52
C VAL A 78 -4.09 -20.45 -23.40
N PRO A 79 -3.82 -19.86 -22.23
CA PRO A 79 -3.64 -18.43 -22.03
C PRO A 79 -2.70 -17.77 -23.06
N GLY A 80 -3.03 -16.56 -23.52
CA GLY A 80 -2.10 -15.72 -24.27
C GLY A 80 -0.81 -15.48 -23.47
N SER A 81 0.33 -15.29 -24.13
CA SER A 81 1.65 -15.41 -23.51
C SER A 81 2.27 -14.11 -22.99
N LEU A 82 1.50 -13.08 -22.65
CA LEU A 82 2.05 -11.83 -22.13
C LEU A 82 2.29 -11.93 -20.62
N ARG A 83 3.44 -12.48 -20.21
CA ARG A 83 3.80 -12.64 -18.79
C ARG A 83 4.28 -11.30 -18.19
N VAL A 84 3.47 -10.69 -17.33
CA VAL A 84 3.89 -9.55 -16.50
C VAL A 84 4.25 -10.08 -15.12
N ALA A 85 5.52 -9.99 -14.74
CA ALA A 85 6.00 -10.32 -13.41
C ALA A 85 6.40 -9.04 -12.67
N SER A 86 5.97 -8.87 -11.42
CA SER A 86 6.63 -7.92 -10.53
C SER A 86 7.99 -8.52 -10.15
N VAL A 87 9.06 -7.75 -10.33
CA VAL A 87 10.38 -8.16 -9.85
C VAL A 87 10.37 -8.01 -8.32
N PRO A 88 10.60 -9.08 -7.54
CA PRO A 88 10.77 -8.95 -6.09
C PRO A 88 11.96 -8.02 -5.83
N ASP A 89 11.88 -7.16 -4.81
CA ASP A 89 12.94 -6.18 -4.47
C ASP A 89 14.34 -6.82 -4.35
N ALA A 90 14.39 -8.10 -3.96
CA ALA A 90 15.59 -8.93 -3.88
C ALA A 90 16.32 -9.18 -5.21
N ALA A 91 15.67 -8.95 -6.36
CA ALA A 91 16.26 -9.15 -7.69
C ALA A 91 16.77 -7.85 -8.35
N ARG A 92 16.68 -6.69 -7.67
CA ARG A 92 17.35 -5.45 -8.09
C ARG A 92 18.84 -5.59 -7.80
N LYS A 93 19.63 -5.98 -8.81
CA LYS A 93 21.10 -5.98 -8.67
C LYS A 93 21.56 -4.56 -8.27
N PRO A 94 22.36 -4.40 -7.21
CA PRO A 94 22.92 -3.09 -6.89
C PRO A 94 23.80 -2.64 -8.05
N ALA A 95 23.63 -1.40 -8.48
CA ALA A 95 24.48 -0.81 -9.52
C ALA A 95 25.94 -0.86 -9.05
N GLU A 96 26.74 -1.69 -9.70
CA GLU A 96 28.13 -1.96 -9.34
C GLU A 96 28.97 -0.71 -9.60
N GLY A 97 29.23 0.04 -8.54
CA GLY A 97 30.13 1.17 -8.54
C GLY A 97 31.56 0.69 -8.78
N ARG A 98 32.22 1.33 -9.76
CA ARG A 98 33.68 1.36 -9.94
C ARG A 98 34.40 1.23 -8.59
N ARG A 99 35.39 0.33 -8.49
CA ARG A 99 36.72 0.59 -7.90
C ARG A 99 37.62 -0.65 -7.96
N GLY A 100 38.90 -0.43 -8.23
CA GLY A 100 39.90 -1.45 -8.55
C GLY A 100 40.37 -2.31 -7.38
N VAL A 101 40.81 -3.52 -7.75
CA VAL A 101 41.91 -4.36 -7.25
C VAL A 101 42.13 -4.46 -5.73
N GLY A 102 42.09 -5.70 -5.22
CA GLY A 102 42.94 -6.14 -4.10
C GLY A 102 42.33 -7.24 -3.21
N ALA A 103 42.84 -8.47 -3.33
CA ALA A 103 42.48 -9.64 -2.54
C ALA A 103 43.04 -9.62 -1.10
N ASN A 104 42.31 -10.14 -0.11
CA ASN A 104 42.46 -11.50 0.43
C ASN A 104 41.99 -11.63 1.90
N SER A 105 41.52 -12.84 2.18
CA SER A 105 40.93 -13.54 3.33
C SER A 105 41.52 -13.40 4.74
N GLY A 106 40.67 -13.75 5.72
CA GLY A 106 41.03 -14.39 7.00
C GLY A 106 40.25 -13.81 8.19
N GLU A 107 39.04 -14.30 8.48
CA GLU A 107 38.72 -15.27 9.57
C GLU A 107 39.03 -14.78 11.01
N GLY A 108 38.01 -14.82 11.88
CA GLY A 108 38.16 -14.66 13.34
C GLY A 108 36.85 -14.24 14.02
N GLY A 109 36.30 -15.11 14.87
CA GLY A 109 34.91 -15.09 15.33
C GLY A 109 34.59 -14.37 16.64
N THR A 110 33.26 -14.20 16.85
CA THR A 110 32.43 -14.13 18.10
C THR A 110 32.81 -13.15 19.24
N PRO A 111 31.88 -12.78 20.14
CA PRO A 111 30.46 -12.41 19.99
C PRO A 111 30.11 -11.11 20.80
N GLU A 112 28.80 -10.83 20.89
CA GLU A 112 28.02 -9.78 21.59
C GLU A 112 28.59 -9.04 22.82
N PRO A 113 28.04 -7.86 23.13
CA PRO A 113 27.80 -7.47 24.51
C PRO A 113 26.31 -7.17 24.80
N SER A 114 25.72 -7.93 25.72
CA SER A 114 24.55 -7.50 26.50
C SER A 114 25.01 -6.64 27.68
N GLY A 115 24.30 -5.53 27.92
CA GLY A 115 24.70 -4.47 28.85
C GLY A 115 24.62 -4.77 30.34
N GLY A 116 25.12 -3.78 31.08
CA GLY A 116 24.95 -3.49 32.49
C GLY A 116 25.29 -2.01 32.71
#